data_AF-A0A7Y2N727-F1
#
_entry.id   AF-A0A7Y2N727-F1
#
_cell.length_a   1.000
_cell.length_b   1.000
_cell.length_c   1.000
_cell.angle_alpha   90.00
_cell.angle_beta   90.00
_cell.angle_gamma   90.00
#
_symmetry.space_group_name_H-M   'P 1'
#
loop_
_entity.id
_entity.type
_entity.pdbx_description
1 polymer ?
#
loop_
_entity_poly.entity_id
_entity_poly.type
_entity_poly.pdbx_seq_one_letter_code
_entity_poly.pdbx_strand_id
1 'polypeptide(L)'
;MRWTQLLRKDLAMGPRSPVVLWALILPVVLTLLLRGVFGSLFDPQPRLGIVDEGSSAIPAAALELEGFEVEILDGAERLVELVESHDFDAGLVLQAGFDDSVRAGEQPLIQVSISGQSLESDRLIIGSAILDLVRGITDSTGVVDVDLVVIGQESIDLSLRLLPLMVIMAVAIAGTMVTASSMVDEKETGTMDALLVTPLSVGETMLSKGVFGALLAVLTGLITLAINSAFGSQPWAVILAI
;
A
#
# COMPACT_ATOMS: atom_id res chain seq x y z
N MET A 1 -35.09 28.12 -6.31
CA MET A 1 -34.86 27.57 -7.66
C MET A 1 -35.41 26.15 -7.71
N ARG A 2 -36.08 25.73 -8.78
CA ARG A 2 -36.79 24.43 -8.82
C ARG A 2 -35.83 23.24 -8.94
N TRP A 3 -34.70 23.42 -9.62
CA TRP A 3 -33.65 22.40 -9.75
C TRP A 3 -33.07 21.91 -8.41
N THR A 4 -33.08 22.74 -7.36
CA THR A 4 -32.57 22.33 -6.04
C THR A 4 -33.49 21.34 -5.32
N GLN A 5 -34.78 21.35 -5.63
CA GLN A 5 -35.74 20.37 -5.08
C GLN A 5 -35.52 18.99 -5.71
N LEU A 6 -35.25 18.96 -7.02
CA LEU A 6 -34.90 17.73 -7.73
C LEU A 6 -33.55 17.19 -7.25
N LEU A 7 -32.55 18.06 -7.06
CA LEU A 7 -31.28 17.67 -6.46
C LEU A 7 -31.45 17.08 -5.05
N ARG A 8 -32.30 17.69 -4.21
CA ARG A 8 -32.59 17.18 -2.87
C ARG A 8 -33.27 15.81 -2.92
N LYS A 9 -34.16 15.58 -3.88
CA LYS A 9 -34.77 14.25 -4.14
C LYS A 9 -33.67 13.24 -4.43
N ASP A 10 -32.79 13.55 -5.39
CA ASP A 10 -31.74 12.64 -5.83
C ASP A 10 -30.71 12.37 -4.72
N LEU A 11 -30.35 13.37 -3.91
CA LEU A 11 -29.47 13.19 -2.75
C LEU A 11 -30.10 12.30 -1.67
N ALA A 12 -31.42 12.44 -1.45
CA ALA A 12 -32.15 11.63 -0.47
C ALA A 12 -32.42 10.20 -0.95
N MET A 13 -32.50 9.99 -2.27
CA MET A 13 -32.70 8.67 -2.88
C MET A 13 -31.39 7.98 -3.26
N GLY A 14 -30.29 8.73 -3.38
CA GLY A 14 -28.96 8.23 -3.75
C GLY A 14 -28.53 7.00 -2.95
N PRO A 15 -28.57 7.01 -1.61
CA PRO A 15 -28.17 5.86 -0.78
C PRO A 15 -29.03 4.60 -0.98
N ARG A 16 -30.18 4.71 -1.64
CA ARG A 16 -31.06 3.57 -1.97
C ARG A 16 -30.80 3.01 -3.37
N SER A 17 -30.01 3.70 -4.19
CA SER A 17 -29.64 3.21 -5.52
C SER A 17 -28.49 2.20 -5.39
N PRO A 18 -28.65 0.98 -5.94
CA PRO A 18 -27.58 -0.01 -5.92
C PRO A 18 -26.33 0.48 -6.66
N VAL A 19 -26.49 1.29 -7.71
CA VAL A 19 -25.37 1.83 -8.50
C VAL A 19 -24.58 2.88 -7.72
N VAL A 20 -25.26 3.75 -6.96
CA VAL A 20 -24.60 4.73 -6.07
C VAL A 20 -23.84 4.02 -4.94
N LEU A 21 -24.45 3.00 -4.33
CA LEU A 21 -23.79 2.20 -3.30
C LEU A 21 -22.55 1.48 -3.86
N TRP A 22 -22.66 0.91 -5.06
CA TRP A 22 -21.55 0.25 -5.72
C TRP A 22 -20.40 1.22 -6.01
N ALA A 23 -20.71 2.43 -6.50
CA ALA A 23 -19.71 3.48 -6.72
C ALA A 23 -19.03 3.94 -5.41
N LEU A 24 -19.73 3.90 -4.27
CA LEU A 24 -19.16 4.22 -2.96
C LEU A 24 -18.26 3.11 -2.40
N ILE A 25 -18.59 1.86 -2.71
CA ILE A 25 -17.82 0.66 -2.29
C ILE A 25 -16.58 0.48 -3.16
N LEU A 26 -16.64 0.85 -4.44
CA LEU A 26 -15.57 0.63 -5.40
C LEU A 26 -14.18 1.14 -4.95
N PRO A 27 -14.02 2.37 -4.40
CA PRO A 27 -12.73 2.83 -3.89
C PRO A 27 -12.14 1.94 -2.79
N VAL A 28 -13.00 1.39 -1.92
CA VAL A 28 -12.60 0.47 -0.85
C VAL A 28 -12.08 -0.81 -1.47
N VAL A 29 -12.82 -1.38 -2.41
CA VAL A 29 -12.42 -2.62 -3.11
C VAL A 29 -11.12 -2.42 -3.87
N LEU A 30 -10.98 -1.32 -4.61
CA LEU A 30 -9.77 -1.00 -5.36
C LEU A 30 -8.56 -0.84 -4.44
N THR A 31 -8.73 -0.16 -3.30
CA THR A 31 -7.67 0.01 -2.31
C THR A 31 -7.27 -1.32 -1.67
N LEU A 32 -8.23 -2.15 -1.30
CA LEU A 32 -7.96 -3.48 -0.74
C LEU A 32 -7.27 -4.40 -1.75
N LEU A 33 -7.71 -4.39 -3.01
CA LEU A 33 -7.06 -5.15 -4.07
C LEU A 33 -5.62 -4.67 -4.28
N LEU A 34 -5.39 -3.36 -4.31
CA LEU A 34 -4.04 -2.85 -4.52
C LEU A 34 -3.13 -3.21 -3.34
N ARG A 35 -3.56 -2.99 -2.10
CA ARG A 35 -2.78 -3.35 -0.92
C ARG A 35 -2.60 -4.86 -0.77
N GLY A 36 -3.61 -5.66 -1.09
CA GLY A 36 -3.53 -7.12 -0.97
C GLY A 36 -2.66 -7.77 -2.06
N VAL A 37 -2.71 -7.27 -3.29
CA VAL A 37 -1.95 -7.82 -4.42
C VAL A 37 -0.52 -7.26 -4.47
N PHE A 38 -0.34 -5.99 -4.09
CA PHE A 38 0.91 -5.27 -4.28
C PHE A 38 1.56 -4.78 -2.98
N GLY A 39 0.91 -4.91 -1.82
CA GLY A 39 1.46 -4.42 -0.55
C GLY A 39 2.81 -5.02 -0.20
N SER A 40 2.91 -6.36 -0.22
CA SER A 40 4.18 -7.07 0.07
C SER A 40 5.22 -6.93 -1.03
N LEU A 41 4.83 -6.56 -2.25
CA LEU A 41 5.78 -6.36 -3.36
C LEU A 41 6.55 -5.04 -3.26
N PHE A 42 6.04 -4.07 -2.50
CA PHE A 42 6.58 -2.70 -2.48
C PHE A 42 6.91 -2.18 -1.08
N ASP A 43 6.42 -2.81 -0.02
CA ASP A 43 6.84 -2.58 1.37
C ASP A 43 7.40 -3.91 1.94
N PRO A 44 8.60 -4.33 1.50
CA PRO A 44 9.16 -5.61 1.89
C PRO A 44 9.51 -5.61 3.37
N GLN A 45 8.99 -6.59 4.11
CA GLN A 45 9.40 -6.93 5.47
C GLN A 45 10.05 -8.32 5.46
N PRO A 46 11.34 -8.44 5.12
CA PRO A 46 11.98 -9.73 4.98
C PRO A 46 12.03 -10.45 6.32
N ARG A 47 11.64 -11.73 6.31
CA ARG A 47 11.68 -12.61 7.48
C ARG A 47 13.02 -13.35 7.51
N LEU A 48 13.81 -13.12 8.54
CA LEU A 48 15.14 -13.69 8.72
C LEU A 48 15.18 -14.57 9.98
N GLY A 49 15.40 -15.86 9.79
CA GLY A 49 15.70 -16.76 10.89
C GLY A 49 17.20 -16.81 11.16
N ILE A 50 17.62 -16.73 12.42
CA ILE A 50 19.04 -16.77 12.80
C ILE A 50 19.29 -17.91 13.79
N VAL A 51 20.30 -18.73 13.54
CA VAL A 51 20.82 -19.74 14.47
C VAL A 51 22.24 -19.36 14.85
N ASP A 52 22.49 -19.27 16.14
CA ASP A 52 23.80 -18.92 16.70
C ASP A 52 24.32 -20.06 17.60
N GLU A 53 25.42 -20.67 17.18
CA GLU A 53 26.08 -21.76 17.91
C GLU A 53 27.22 -21.26 18.83
N GLY A 54 27.54 -19.97 18.80
CA GLY A 54 28.80 -19.42 19.31
C GLY A 54 28.69 -18.23 20.26
N SER A 55 27.50 -17.70 20.51
CA SER A 55 27.26 -16.42 21.22
C SER A 55 27.79 -15.19 20.47
N SER A 56 27.39 -15.07 19.20
CA SER A 56 27.67 -13.92 18.35
C SER A 56 26.93 -12.67 18.81
N ALA A 57 27.46 -11.49 18.49
CA ALA A 57 26.75 -10.22 18.64
C ALA A 57 25.68 -9.98 17.55
N ILE A 58 25.71 -10.74 16.45
CA ILE A 58 24.80 -10.57 15.29
C ILE A 58 23.32 -10.73 15.67
N PRO A 59 22.87 -11.76 16.41
CA PRO A 59 21.44 -11.94 16.68
C PRO A 59 20.84 -10.75 17.44
N ALA A 60 21.59 -10.15 18.37
CA ALA A 60 21.16 -8.96 19.08
C ALA A 60 21.04 -7.75 18.16
N ALA A 61 22.04 -7.52 17.28
CA ALA A 61 22.01 -6.44 16.31
C ALA A 61 20.94 -6.63 15.22
N ALA A 62 20.65 -7.87 14.85
CA ALA A 62 19.63 -8.19 13.85
C ALA A 62 18.21 -7.91 14.36
N LEU A 63 17.94 -8.12 15.66
CA LEU A 63 16.66 -7.77 16.28
C LEU A 63 16.40 -6.26 16.31
N GLU A 64 17.43 -5.43 16.17
CA GLU A 64 17.32 -3.96 16.11
C GLU A 64 17.11 -3.43 14.68
N LEU A 65 17.14 -4.29 13.66
CA LEU A 65 16.92 -3.88 12.28
C LEU A 65 15.47 -3.43 12.05
N GLU A 66 15.29 -2.17 11.64
CA GLU A 66 14.00 -1.66 11.20
C GLU A 66 13.58 -2.30 9.87
N GLY A 67 12.32 -2.71 9.76
CA GLY A 67 11.77 -3.31 8.53
C GLY A 67 12.09 -4.79 8.32
N PHE A 68 12.63 -5.48 9.33
CA PHE A 68 12.83 -6.93 9.30
C PHE A 68 12.00 -7.63 10.38
N GLU A 69 11.54 -8.83 10.06
CA GLU A 69 11.01 -9.75 11.07
C GLU A 69 12.09 -10.79 11.37
N VAL A 70 12.77 -10.63 12.50
CA VAL A 70 13.90 -11.48 12.88
C VAL A 70 13.49 -12.41 14.02
N GLU A 71 13.75 -13.70 13.84
CA GLU A 71 13.55 -14.71 14.89
C GLU A 71 14.85 -15.49 15.13
N ILE A 72 15.20 -15.68 16.40
CA ILE A 72 16.36 -16.47 16.81
C ILE A 72 15.88 -17.89 17.11
N LEU A 73 16.48 -18.88 16.47
CA LEU A 73 16.16 -20.30 16.60
C LEU A 73 17.31 -21.07 17.23
N ASP A 74 16.96 -22.13 17.97
CA ASP A 74 17.93 -22.94 18.72
C ASP A 74 18.61 -24.05 17.87
N GLY A 75 18.28 -24.19 16.57
CA GLY A 75 18.81 -25.29 15.76
C GLY A 75 18.74 -25.09 14.25
N ALA A 76 19.83 -25.44 13.57
CA ALA A 76 20.01 -25.29 12.12
C ALA A 76 19.03 -26.15 11.31
N GLU A 77 18.70 -27.37 11.76
CA GLU A 77 17.75 -28.22 11.02
C GLU A 77 16.34 -27.62 11.00
N ARG A 78 15.90 -27.05 12.12
CA ARG A 78 14.59 -26.40 12.21
C ARG A 78 14.54 -25.13 11.36
N LEU A 79 15.63 -24.37 11.32
CA LEU A 79 15.75 -23.19 10.46
C LEU A 79 15.60 -23.57 8.98
N VAL A 80 16.27 -24.63 8.53
CA VAL A 80 16.17 -25.08 7.13
C VAL A 80 14.75 -25.51 6.78
N GLU A 81 14.08 -26.26 7.66
CA GLU A 81 12.68 -26.66 7.47
C GLU A 81 11.76 -25.44 7.31
N LEU A 82 11.95 -24.40 8.13
CA LEU A 82 11.14 -23.18 8.09
C LEU A 82 11.44 -22.28 6.87
N VAL A 83 12.67 -22.31 6.36
CA VAL A 83 13.03 -21.63 5.10
C VAL A 83 12.44 -22.40 3.90
N GLU A 84 12.45 -23.73 3.93
CA GLU A 84 11.84 -24.58 2.90
C GLU A 84 10.31 -24.44 2.84
N SER A 85 9.63 -24.33 3.99
CA SER A 85 8.19 -24.05 4.07
C SER A 85 7.81 -22.61 3.72
N HIS A 86 8.80 -21.72 3.51
CA HIS A 86 8.62 -20.29 3.28
C HIS A 86 8.01 -19.54 4.49
N ASP A 87 8.24 -20.06 5.69
CA ASP A 87 7.97 -19.33 6.93
C ASP A 87 9.04 -18.25 7.19
N PHE A 88 10.27 -18.46 6.70
CA PHE A 88 11.30 -17.42 6.58
C PHE A 88 11.76 -17.22 5.13
N ASP A 89 12.13 -15.99 4.79
CA ASP A 89 12.64 -15.63 3.46
C ASP A 89 14.13 -15.98 3.33
N ALA A 90 14.86 -15.96 4.45
CA ALA A 90 16.20 -16.52 4.58
C ALA A 90 16.49 -17.04 5.99
N GLY A 91 17.47 -17.92 6.07
CA GLY A 91 18.05 -18.43 7.30
C GLY A 91 19.56 -18.20 7.34
N LEU A 92 20.06 -17.71 8.46
CA LEU A 92 21.47 -17.46 8.73
C LEU A 92 21.96 -18.40 9.83
N VAL A 93 23.02 -19.17 9.57
CA VAL A 93 23.67 -20.01 10.59
C VAL A 93 25.07 -19.46 10.89
N LEU A 94 25.31 -19.14 12.16
CA LEU A 94 26.58 -18.65 12.67
C LEU A 94 27.27 -19.76 13.47
N GLN A 95 28.45 -20.16 12.99
CA GLN A 95 29.25 -21.19 13.64
C GLN A 95 29.87 -20.69 14.95
N ALA A 96 30.23 -21.63 15.83
CA ALA A 96 30.94 -21.32 17.06
C ALA A 96 32.24 -20.54 16.80
N GLY A 97 32.45 -19.43 17.51
CA GLY A 97 33.64 -18.58 17.36
C GLY A 97 33.64 -17.65 16.14
N PHE A 98 32.51 -17.49 15.46
CA PHE A 98 32.36 -16.63 14.28
C PHE A 98 32.92 -15.21 14.50
N ASP A 99 32.50 -14.55 15.58
CA ASP A 99 32.92 -13.18 15.88
C ASP A 99 34.43 -13.03 16.05
N ASP A 100 35.07 -14.01 16.71
CA ASP A 100 36.50 -13.97 16.98
C ASP A 100 37.32 -14.19 15.69
N SER A 101 36.87 -15.10 14.82
CA SER A 101 37.45 -15.29 13.48
C SER A 101 37.31 -14.03 12.62
N VAL A 102 36.15 -13.38 12.63
CA VAL A 102 35.95 -12.10 11.91
C VAL A 102 36.89 -11.02 12.44
N ARG A 103 37.01 -10.86 13.77
CA ARG A 103 37.92 -9.88 14.40
C ARG A 103 39.40 -10.18 14.14
N ALA A 104 39.77 -11.45 14.00
CA ALA A 104 41.11 -11.89 13.64
C ALA A 104 41.47 -11.60 12.17
N GLY A 105 40.54 -11.07 11.37
CA GLY A 105 40.70 -10.84 9.93
C GLY A 105 40.62 -12.13 9.11
N GLU A 106 40.13 -13.22 9.70
CA GLU A 106 39.82 -14.45 9.00
C GLU A 106 38.49 -14.29 8.24
N GLN A 107 38.27 -15.16 7.25
CA GLN A 107 37.03 -15.17 6.44
C GLN A 107 36.22 -16.43 6.77
N PRO A 108 35.55 -16.48 7.93
CA PRO A 108 34.73 -17.62 8.29
C PRO A 108 33.56 -17.81 7.32
N LEU A 109 33.20 -19.06 7.05
CA LEU A 109 32.09 -19.40 6.16
C LEU A 109 30.76 -19.09 6.85
N ILE A 110 29.95 -18.25 6.20
CA ILE A 110 28.56 -18.00 6.59
C ILE A 110 27.66 -18.88 5.73
N GLN A 111 26.76 -19.63 6.36
CA GLN A 111 25.73 -20.37 5.64
C GLN A 111 24.44 -19.56 5.64
N VAL A 112 24.04 -19.12 4.45
CA VAL A 112 22.76 -18.44 4.21
C VAL A 112 21.90 -19.34 3.34
N SER A 113 20.77 -19.77 3.91
CA SER A 113 19.70 -20.48 3.21
C SER A 113 18.67 -19.46 2.76
N ILE A 114 18.26 -19.46 1.49
CA ILE A 114 17.25 -18.52 0.96
C ILE A 114 16.07 -19.33 0.47
N SER A 115 14.85 -18.93 0.82
CA SER A 115 13.65 -19.61 0.34
C SER A 115 13.48 -19.39 -1.17
N GLY A 116 13.11 -20.46 -1.88
CA GLY A 116 12.87 -20.38 -3.32
C GLY A 116 11.73 -19.45 -3.71
N GLN A 117 10.80 -19.19 -2.77
CA GLN A 117 9.62 -18.36 -2.95
C GLN A 117 9.85 -16.88 -2.57
N SER A 118 10.98 -16.53 -1.95
CA SER A 118 11.31 -15.15 -1.55
C SER A 118 11.45 -14.25 -2.78
N LEU A 119 10.97 -13.00 -2.66
CA LEU A 119 11.08 -11.99 -3.72
C LEU A 119 12.53 -11.61 -3.98
N GLU A 120 12.86 -11.17 -5.19
CA GLU A 120 14.23 -10.74 -5.52
C GLU A 120 14.65 -9.50 -4.71
N SER A 121 13.71 -8.61 -4.41
CA SER A 121 13.91 -7.47 -3.51
C SER A 121 14.38 -7.90 -2.12
N ASP A 122 13.70 -8.90 -1.54
CA ASP A 122 13.95 -9.34 -0.17
C ASP A 122 15.31 -9.99 -0.06
N ARG A 123 15.72 -10.76 -1.08
CA ARG A 123 17.05 -11.38 -1.16
C ARG A 123 18.16 -10.34 -1.17
N LEU A 124 17.97 -9.24 -1.89
CA LEU A 124 18.95 -8.14 -1.93
C LEU A 124 19.02 -7.42 -0.58
N ILE A 125 17.86 -7.11 0.01
CA ILE A 125 17.75 -6.43 1.31
C ILE A 125 18.38 -7.28 2.43
N ILE A 126 18.06 -8.58 2.48
CA ILE A 126 18.67 -9.55 3.40
C ILE A 126 20.18 -9.63 3.19
N GLY A 127 20.62 -9.73 1.92
CA GLY A 127 22.04 -9.79 1.59
C GLY A 127 22.82 -8.58 2.08
N SER A 128 22.29 -7.36 1.89
CA SER A 128 22.91 -6.14 2.43
C SER A 128 22.89 -6.10 3.95
N ALA A 129 21.79 -6.49 4.59
CA ALA A 129 21.69 -6.47 6.05
C ALA A 129 22.67 -7.44 6.71
N ILE A 130 22.83 -8.66 6.17
CA ILE A 130 23.84 -9.61 6.65
C ILE A 130 25.26 -9.03 6.52
N LEU A 131 25.57 -8.38 5.39
CA LEU A 131 26.87 -7.73 5.20
C LEU A 131 27.11 -6.61 6.21
N ASP A 132 26.09 -5.80 6.52
CA ASP A 132 26.21 -4.71 7.49
C ASP A 132 26.32 -5.24 8.94
N LEU A 133 25.58 -6.29 9.29
CA LEU A 133 25.70 -6.98 10.58
C LEU A 133 27.11 -7.54 10.80
N VAL A 134 27.71 -8.17 9.77
CA VAL A 134 29.08 -8.70 9.84
C VAL A 134 30.12 -7.59 9.96
N ARG A 135 29.92 -6.45 9.27
CA ARG A 135 30.79 -5.28 9.40
C ARG A 135 30.78 -4.71 10.82
N GLY A 136 29.62 -4.69 11.48
CA GLY A 136 29.48 -4.20 12.85
C GLY A 136 30.30 -4.96 13.90
N ILE A 137 30.68 -6.21 13.65
CA ILE A 137 31.51 -7.02 14.58
C ILE A 137 32.97 -6.57 14.56
N THR A 138 33.42 -6.03 13.42
CA THR A 138 34.79 -5.60 13.26
C THR A 138 34.89 -4.14 13.69
N ASP A 139 35.26 -3.87 14.94
CA ASP A 139 35.69 -2.54 15.45
C ASP A 139 36.97 -2.01 14.74
N SER A 140 37.29 -2.52 13.55
CA SER A 140 38.41 -2.04 12.76
C SER A 140 38.08 -0.64 12.28
N THR A 141 38.74 0.30 12.94
CA THR A 141 39.09 1.66 12.52
C THR A 141 39.92 1.67 11.22
N GLY A 142 39.54 0.88 10.22
CA GLY A 142 39.85 1.14 8.81
C GLY A 142 38.84 2.16 8.33
N VAL A 143 39.15 3.44 8.58
CA VAL A 143 38.33 4.64 8.34
C VAL A 143 37.56 4.57 7.03
N VAL A 144 36.33 4.09 7.10
CA VAL A 144 35.22 4.68 6.39
C VAL A 144 34.16 4.87 7.46
N ASP A 145 34.12 6.08 8.02
CA ASP A 145 32.91 6.59 8.64
C ASP A 145 31.88 6.59 7.51
N VAL A 146 31.06 5.54 7.45
CA VAL A 146 29.96 5.45 6.50
C VAL A 146 28.90 6.39 7.04
N ASP A 147 29.11 7.68 6.79
CA ASP A 147 28.05 8.67 6.87
C ASP A 147 27.01 8.23 5.83
N LEU A 148 25.98 7.56 6.31
CA LEU A 148 24.88 7.05 5.50
C LEU A 148 24.02 8.25 5.12
N VAL A 149 24.56 9.08 4.23
CA VAL A 149 23.85 10.18 3.62
C VAL A 149 22.89 9.54 2.63
N VAL A 150 21.62 9.46 3.02
CA VAL A 150 20.54 9.08 2.12
C VAL A 150 20.41 10.18 1.05
N ILE A 151 21.08 9.98 -0.08
CA ILE A 151 21.05 10.92 -1.21
C ILE A 151 19.86 10.57 -2.10
N GLY A 152 18.79 11.36 -2.00
CA GLY A 152 17.57 11.20 -2.78
C GLY A 152 16.33 11.44 -1.93
N GLN A 153 15.18 11.69 -2.56
CA GLN A 153 13.91 11.65 -1.83
C GLN A 153 13.55 10.18 -1.59
N GLU A 154 13.07 9.86 -0.39
CA GLU A 154 12.50 8.54 -0.08
C GLU A 154 11.55 8.12 -1.21
N SER A 155 11.69 6.88 -1.65
CA SER A 155 10.84 6.35 -2.70
C SER A 155 9.40 6.32 -2.20
N ILE A 156 8.56 7.20 -2.72
CA ILE A 156 7.11 7.15 -2.48
C ILE A 156 6.62 5.75 -2.83
N ASP A 157 5.90 5.09 -1.92
CA ASP A 157 5.30 3.78 -2.14
C ASP A 157 4.56 3.73 -3.47
N LEU A 158 4.71 2.62 -4.20
CA LEU A 158 3.99 2.48 -5.47
C LEU A 158 2.47 2.58 -5.28
N SER A 159 1.96 2.14 -4.13
CA SER A 159 0.56 2.33 -3.72
C SER A 159 0.12 3.80 -3.75
N LEU A 160 0.96 4.70 -3.24
CA LEU A 160 0.75 6.15 -3.27
C LEU A 160 0.96 6.72 -4.68
N ARG A 161 1.84 6.12 -5.50
CA ARG A 161 2.02 6.52 -6.92
C ARG A 161 0.84 6.17 -7.81
N LEU A 162 0.12 5.09 -7.51
CA LEU A 162 -1.07 4.66 -8.25
C LEU A 162 -2.35 5.37 -7.78
N LEU A 163 -2.29 6.06 -6.65
CA LEU A 163 -3.41 6.79 -6.09
C LEU A 163 -4.07 7.80 -7.04
N PRO A 164 -3.34 8.63 -7.82
CA PRO A 164 -3.98 9.55 -8.76
C PRO A 164 -4.85 8.83 -9.79
N LEU A 165 -4.39 7.66 -10.28
CA LEU A 165 -5.17 6.82 -11.18
C LEU A 165 -6.43 6.28 -10.50
N MET A 166 -6.32 5.85 -9.23
CA MET A 166 -7.47 5.39 -8.44
C MET A 166 -8.51 6.50 -8.22
N VAL A 167 -8.06 7.71 -7.87
CA VAL A 167 -8.93 8.88 -7.68
C VAL A 167 -9.64 9.23 -8.99
N ILE A 168 -8.91 9.31 -10.11
CA ILE A 168 -9.52 9.57 -11.43
C ILE A 168 -10.55 8.50 -11.76
N MET A 169 -10.26 7.22 -11.52
CA MET A 169 -11.20 6.12 -11.79
C MET A 169 -12.45 6.23 -10.92
N ALA A 170 -12.30 6.48 -9.62
CA ALA A 170 -13.41 6.63 -8.68
C ALA A 170 -14.30 7.81 -9.05
N VAL A 171 -13.70 8.99 -9.28
CA VAL A 171 -14.38 10.22 -9.69
C VAL A 171 -15.07 10.04 -11.03
N ALA A 172 -14.42 9.42 -12.01
CA ALA A 172 -14.99 9.19 -13.34
C ALA A 172 -16.19 8.24 -13.28
N ILE A 173 -16.09 7.11 -12.59
CA ILE A 173 -17.19 6.15 -12.46
C ILE A 173 -18.34 6.77 -11.69
N ALA A 174 -18.07 7.40 -10.56
CA ALA A 174 -19.09 8.06 -9.75
C ALA A 174 -19.78 9.21 -10.49
N GLY A 175 -19.00 10.09 -11.12
CA GLY A 175 -19.52 11.28 -11.80
C GLY A 175 -20.23 10.98 -13.12
N THR A 176 -19.75 10.00 -13.89
CA THR A 176 -20.30 9.71 -15.22
C THR A 176 -21.23 8.51 -15.22
N MET A 177 -20.79 7.36 -14.71
CA MET A 177 -21.54 6.11 -14.81
C MET A 177 -22.81 6.14 -13.97
N VAL A 178 -22.73 6.64 -12.74
CA VAL A 178 -23.90 6.74 -11.85
C VAL A 178 -24.91 7.75 -12.41
N THR A 179 -24.43 8.90 -12.89
CA THR A 179 -25.29 9.92 -13.50
C THR A 179 -25.97 9.39 -14.75
N ALA A 180 -25.23 8.75 -15.65
CA ALA A 180 -25.76 8.14 -16.86
C ALA A 180 -26.78 7.05 -16.54
N SER A 181 -26.47 6.15 -15.60
CA SER A 181 -27.41 5.11 -15.16
C SER A 181 -28.69 5.72 -14.61
N SER A 182 -28.61 6.76 -13.77
CA SER A 182 -29.80 7.40 -13.22
C SER A 182 -30.67 8.05 -14.29
N MET A 183 -30.07 8.56 -15.36
CA MET A 183 -30.80 9.13 -16.50
C MET A 183 -31.44 8.03 -17.36
N VAL A 184 -30.74 6.92 -17.56
CA VAL A 184 -31.29 5.74 -18.26
C VAL A 184 -32.48 5.18 -17.47
N ASP A 185 -32.33 4.99 -16.17
CA ASP A 185 -33.40 4.48 -15.29
C ASP A 185 -34.63 5.39 -15.32
N GLU A 186 -34.44 6.72 -15.24
CA GLU A 186 -35.56 7.66 -15.31
C GLU A 186 -36.21 7.71 -16.70
N LYS A 187 -35.45 7.43 -17.76
CA LYS A 187 -35.96 7.33 -19.13
C LYS A 187 -36.76 6.03 -19.33
N GLU A 188 -36.27 4.90 -18.83
CA GLU A 188 -36.94 3.60 -18.95
C GLU A 188 -38.23 3.53 -18.12
N THR A 189 -38.24 4.15 -16.94
CA THR A 189 -39.42 4.18 -16.06
C THR A 189 -40.46 5.25 -16.47
N GLY A 190 -40.18 6.05 -17.51
CA GLY A 190 -41.05 7.16 -17.93
C GLY A 190 -41.06 8.34 -16.95
N THR A 191 -40.18 8.34 -15.95
CA THR A 191 -40.08 9.41 -14.95
C THR A 191 -39.62 10.73 -15.58
N MET A 192 -38.73 10.68 -16.60
CA MET A 192 -38.35 11.86 -17.36
C MET A 192 -39.56 12.52 -18.02
N ASP A 193 -40.45 11.73 -18.65
CA ASP A 193 -41.64 12.26 -19.31
C ASP A 193 -42.64 12.83 -18.31
N ALA A 194 -42.81 12.18 -17.16
CA ALA A 194 -43.64 12.69 -16.07
C ALA A 194 -43.11 14.02 -15.51
N LEU A 195 -41.79 14.20 -15.42
CA LEU A 195 -41.17 15.46 -14.98
C LEU A 195 -41.43 16.61 -15.96
N LEU A 196 -41.57 16.33 -17.26
CA LEU A 196 -41.85 17.34 -18.29
C LEU A 196 -43.30 17.86 -18.27
N VAL A 197 -44.22 17.16 -17.58
CA VAL A 197 -45.58 17.65 -17.33
C VAL A 197 -45.62 18.61 -16.13
N THR A 198 -44.58 18.62 -15.31
CA THR A 198 -44.38 19.61 -14.25
C THR A 198 -43.72 20.88 -14.81
N PRO A 199 -43.73 22.03 -14.11
CA PRO A 199 -43.17 23.27 -14.64
C PRO A 199 -41.63 23.31 -14.53
N LEU A 200 -40.96 22.17 -14.77
CA LEU A 200 -39.51 22.00 -14.83
C LEU A 200 -39.05 21.98 -16.28
N SER A 201 -37.99 22.72 -16.59
CA SER A 201 -37.36 22.67 -17.92
C SER A 201 -36.40 21.49 -18.06
N VAL A 202 -36.15 21.08 -19.31
CA VAL A 202 -35.12 20.07 -19.64
C VAL A 202 -33.75 20.51 -19.11
N GLY A 203 -33.42 21.79 -19.24
CA GLY A 203 -32.16 22.36 -18.76
C GLY A 203 -32.00 22.29 -17.24
N GLU A 204 -33.06 22.58 -16.47
CA GLU A 204 -33.04 22.44 -15.01
C GLU A 204 -32.87 20.98 -14.57
N THR A 205 -33.49 20.05 -15.30
CA THR A 205 -33.36 18.62 -15.03
C THR A 205 -31.92 18.15 -15.27
N MET A 206 -31.35 18.50 -16.43
CA MET A 206 -29.96 18.17 -16.77
C MET A 206 -28.97 18.81 -15.79
N LEU A 207 -29.19 20.07 -15.39
CA LEU A 207 -28.36 20.76 -14.40
C LEU A 207 -28.39 20.02 -13.06
N SER A 208 -29.56 19.58 -12.60
CA SER A 208 -29.67 18.85 -11.33
C SER A 208 -28.91 17.53 -11.35
N LYS A 209 -28.97 16.77 -12.46
CA LYS A 209 -28.23 15.51 -12.65
C LYS A 209 -26.74 15.74 -12.72
N GLY A 210 -26.31 16.77 -13.44
CA GLY A 210 -24.90 17.16 -13.51
C GLY A 210 -24.34 17.55 -12.14
N VAL A 211 -25.07 18.34 -11.36
CA VAL A 211 -24.67 18.72 -9.99
C VAL A 211 -24.65 17.50 -9.07
N PHE A 212 -25.63 16.59 -9.18
CA PHE A 212 -25.64 15.35 -8.41
C PHE A 212 -24.40 14.48 -8.73
N GLY A 213 -24.10 14.29 -10.02
CA GLY A 213 -22.92 13.57 -10.47
C GLY A 213 -21.62 14.21 -9.97
N ALA A 214 -21.49 15.53 -10.09
CA ALA A 214 -20.31 16.26 -9.62
C ALA A 214 -20.11 16.13 -8.10
N LEU A 215 -21.18 16.25 -7.31
CA LEU A 215 -21.12 16.06 -5.87
C LEU A 215 -20.70 14.63 -5.50
N LEU A 216 -21.23 13.63 -6.21
CA LEU A 216 -20.85 12.24 -5.99
C LEU A 216 -19.39 11.98 -6.38
N ALA A 217 -18.93 12.57 -7.48
CA ALA A 217 -17.55 12.48 -7.93
C ALA A 217 -16.59 13.05 -6.86
N VAL A 218 -16.84 14.26 -6.38
CA VAL A 218 -16.08 14.88 -5.28
C VAL A 218 -16.11 14.00 -4.03
N LEU A 219 -17.28 13.51 -3.63
CA LEU A 219 -17.41 12.63 -2.46
C LEU A 219 -16.57 11.36 -2.60
N THR A 220 -16.65 10.67 -3.73
CA THR A 220 -15.87 9.45 -3.98
C THR A 220 -14.36 9.72 -4.08
N GLY A 221 -13.94 10.85 -4.64
CA GLY A 221 -12.54 11.28 -4.63
C GLY A 221 -12.02 11.51 -3.21
N LEU A 222 -12.78 12.23 -2.39
CA LEU A 222 -12.45 12.45 -0.97
C LEU A 222 -12.39 11.15 -0.16
N ILE A 223 -13.34 10.23 -0.40
CA ILE A 223 -13.34 8.90 0.24
C ILE A 223 -12.09 8.11 -0.18
N THR A 224 -11.74 8.12 -1.47
CA THR A 224 -10.55 7.44 -1.99
C THR A 224 -9.28 7.96 -1.33
N LEU A 225 -9.15 9.29 -1.19
CA LEU A 225 -8.03 9.92 -0.49
C LEU A 225 -8.00 9.59 1.00
N ALA A 226 -9.16 9.61 1.67
CA ALA A 226 -9.28 9.33 3.09
C ALA A 226 -8.88 7.90 3.44
N ILE A 227 -9.34 6.93 2.65
CA ILE A 227 -9.00 5.50 2.85
C ILE A 227 -7.50 5.27 2.64
N ASN A 228 -6.87 6.02 1.73
CA ASN A 228 -5.45 5.89 1.42
C ASN A 228 -4.54 6.83 2.25
N SER A 229 -5.08 7.52 3.26
CA SER A 229 -4.34 8.46 4.13
C SER A 229 -3.55 9.53 3.36
N ALA A 230 -4.04 9.93 2.19
CA ALA A 230 -3.25 10.66 1.20
C ALA A 230 -3.40 12.18 1.23
N PHE A 231 -4.01 12.73 2.28
CA PHE A 231 -4.14 14.18 2.45
C PHE A 231 -2.79 14.89 2.69
N GLY A 232 -1.76 14.14 3.09
CA GLY A 232 -0.39 14.62 3.23
C GLY A 232 -0.26 15.85 4.13
N SER A 233 0.74 16.69 3.85
CA SER A 233 1.01 17.95 4.56
C SER A 233 0.19 19.14 4.06
N GLN A 234 -0.48 19.02 2.91
CA GLN A 234 -1.27 20.09 2.29
C GLN A 234 -2.67 19.60 1.86
N PRO A 235 -3.56 19.31 2.83
CA PRO A 235 -4.88 18.74 2.56
C PRO A 235 -5.72 19.60 1.60
N TRP A 236 -5.56 20.93 1.65
CA TRP A 236 -6.36 21.85 0.83
C TRP A 236 -5.95 21.87 -0.64
N ALA A 237 -4.66 21.70 -0.94
CA ALA A 237 -4.20 21.61 -2.33
C ALA A 237 -4.73 20.34 -3.01
N VAL A 238 -4.75 19.23 -2.27
CA VAL A 238 -5.26 17.94 -2.75
C VAL A 238 -6.78 17.98 -2.97
N ILE A 239 -7.53 18.63 -2.08
CA ILE A 239 -8.99 18.79 -2.24
C ILE A 239 -9.33 19.69 -3.43
N LEU A 240 -8.56 20.76 -3.67
CA LEU A 240 -8.79 21.66 -4.81
C LEU A 240 -8.47 21.03 -6.18
N ALA A 241 -7.67 19.97 -6.20
CA ALA A 241 -7.31 19.26 -7.43
C ALA A 241 -8.38 18.28 -7.91
N ILE A 242 -9.36 17.94 -7.05
CA ILE A 242 -10.52 17.10 -7.37
C ILE A 242 -11.64 17.97 -7.94
#